data_AF-A0A4S2MQE3-F1
#
_entry.id   AF-A0A4S2MQE3-F1
#
_cell.length_a   1.000
_cell.length_b   1.000
_cell.length_c   1.000
_cell.angle_alpha   90.00
_cell.angle_beta   90.00
_cell.angle_gamma   90.00
#
_symmetry.space_group_name_H-M   'P 1'
#
loop_
_entity.id
_entity.type
_entity.pdbx_description
1 polymer ?
#
loop_
_entity_poly.entity_id
_entity_poly.type
_entity_poly.pdbx_seq_one_letter_code
_entity_poly.pdbx_strand_id
1 'polypeptide(L)'
;MGVVEDYKIESWTLFGCGCMIVFFRLFARWRVVGFANFCLDDYLMVLALTFDAALNTLAHFMMQVGVTNSKIDMATREALTEAEKIQRATGSKIWMSGWCTYAAVVWTLKFCMVIFFNRVMNSLHRQNLIRWAFWITGISGICVYMVFWLTCTPTYKLFQSWPYPGARCEAETPVFYISTLCFNVASDIYIISIPLPVLWSARLPPRRKFMILLLFGGGFFVIIAAILRCVLGLTSPVATTTAQWACRETFVAIVIGNAPMIKPLFSRTSWS
;
A
#
# COMPACT_ATOMS: atom_id res chain seq x y z
N MET A 1 -16.85 18.08 -13.68
CA MET A 1 -17.39 17.93 -12.30
C MET A 1 -17.81 16.50 -12.00
N GLY A 2 -18.54 15.79 -12.88
CA GLY A 2 -18.96 14.40 -12.65
C GLY A 2 -17.82 13.43 -12.25
N VAL A 3 -16.72 13.41 -13.01
CA VAL A 3 -15.58 12.49 -12.74
C VAL A 3 -14.94 12.65 -11.36
N VAL A 4 -14.94 13.87 -10.79
CA VAL A 4 -14.36 14.13 -9.46
C VAL A 4 -15.33 13.68 -8.36
N GLU A 5 -16.63 13.89 -8.55
CA GLU A 5 -17.68 13.43 -7.64
C GLU A 5 -17.74 11.89 -7.61
N ASP A 6 -17.68 11.25 -8.77
CA ASP A 6 -17.70 9.79 -8.92
C ASP A 6 -16.55 9.14 -8.15
N TYR A 7 -15.32 9.66 -8.32
CA TYR A 7 -14.19 9.13 -7.58
C TYR A 7 -14.27 9.43 -6.08
N LYS A 8 -14.78 10.60 -5.68
CA LYS A 8 -14.95 10.92 -4.25
C LYS A 8 -15.87 9.88 -3.60
N ILE A 9 -17.00 9.56 -4.24
CA ILE A 9 -17.91 8.51 -3.78
C ILE A 9 -17.19 7.17 -3.73
N GLU A 10 -16.45 6.81 -4.79
CA GLU A 10 -15.68 5.57 -4.86
C GLU A 10 -14.68 5.45 -3.70
N SER A 11 -13.77 6.41 -3.52
CA SER A 11 -12.70 6.39 -2.51
C SER A 11 -13.25 6.25 -1.09
N TRP A 12 -14.26 7.03 -0.72
CA TRP A 12 -14.86 6.94 0.62
C TRP A 12 -15.66 5.65 0.81
N THR A 13 -16.28 5.12 -0.25
CA THR A 13 -16.96 3.81 -0.19
C THR A 13 -15.97 2.68 0.02
N LEU A 14 -14.86 2.67 -0.72
CA LEU A 14 -13.78 1.69 -0.57
C LEU A 14 -13.17 1.76 0.82
N PHE A 15 -12.87 2.97 1.32
CA PHE A 15 -12.36 3.18 2.67
C PHE A 15 -13.33 2.64 3.73
N GLY A 16 -14.63 2.99 3.63
CA GLY A 16 -15.66 2.48 4.54
C GLY A 16 -15.77 0.95 4.51
N CYS A 17 -15.66 0.33 3.34
CA CYS A 17 -15.60 -1.13 3.21
C CYS A 17 -14.33 -1.71 3.85
N GLY A 18 -13.18 -1.06 3.69
CA GLY A 18 -11.92 -1.42 4.36
C GLY A 18 -12.06 -1.38 5.88
N CYS A 19 -12.66 -0.32 6.44
CA CYS A 19 -12.96 -0.21 7.87
C CYS A 19 -13.84 -1.38 8.34
N MET A 20 -14.90 -1.73 7.61
CA MET A 20 -15.76 -2.86 7.96
C MET A 20 -15.00 -4.19 7.96
N ILE A 21 -14.12 -4.42 6.99
CA ILE A 21 -13.30 -5.64 6.91
C ILE A 21 -12.35 -5.73 8.12
N VAL A 22 -11.67 -4.64 8.46
CA VAL A 22 -10.78 -4.62 9.64
C VAL A 22 -11.59 -4.82 10.92
N PHE A 23 -12.76 -4.19 11.04
CA PHE A 23 -13.67 -4.39 12.17
C PHE A 23 -14.08 -5.87 12.30
N PHE A 24 -14.53 -6.50 11.22
CA PHE A 24 -14.91 -7.92 11.24
C PHE A 24 -13.73 -8.82 11.60
N ARG A 25 -12.51 -8.49 11.14
CA ARG A 25 -11.30 -9.20 11.58
C ARG A 25 -11.09 -9.08 13.09
N LEU A 26 -11.11 -7.87 13.63
CA LEU A 26 -10.84 -7.66 15.07
C LEU A 26 -11.93 -8.32 15.91
N PHE A 27 -13.18 -8.26 15.47
CA PHE A 27 -14.30 -8.97 16.09
C PHE A 27 -14.13 -10.49 16.02
N ALA A 28 -13.74 -11.05 14.86
CA ALA A 28 -13.42 -12.48 14.72
C ALA A 28 -12.36 -12.92 15.71
N ARG A 29 -11.27 -12.16 15.79
CA ARG A 29 -10.13 -12.43 16.68
C ARG A 29 -10.54 -12.34 18.13
N TRP A 30 -11.29 -11.32 18.52
CA TRP A 30 -11.85 -11.20 19.86
C TRP A 30 -12.71 -12.42 20.24
N ARG A 31 -13.57 -12.89 19.34
CA ARG A 31 -14.43 -14.07 19.61
C ARG A 31 -13.65 -15.38 19.70
N VAL A 32 -12.57 -15.54 18.94
CA VAL A 32 -11.82 -16.81 18.88
C VAL A 32 -10.75 -16.92 19.97
N VAL A 33 -9.98 -15.86 20.22
CA VAL A 33 -8.85 -15.91 21.17
C VAL A 33 -9.05 -15.05 22.42
N GLY A 34 -10.05 -14.18 22.46
CA GLY A 34 -10.27 -13.23 23.55
C GLY A 34 -9.39 -11.97 23.45
N PHE A 35 -9.80 -10.89 24.12
CA PHE A 35 -9.13 -9.59 24.04
C PHE A 35 -7.71 -9.61 24.62
N ALA A 36 -7.49 -10.35 25.70
CA ALA A 36 -6.18 -10.47 26.35
C ALA A 36 -5.10 -11.15 25.49
N ASN A 37 -5.48 -11.86 24.43
CA ASN A 37 -4.57 -12.64 23.56
C ASN A 37 -4.38 -12.00 22.18
N PHE A 38 -4.62 -10.69 22.06
CA PHE A 38 -4.35 -9.96 20.82
C PHE A 38 -2.87 -10.02 20.47
N CYS A 39 -2.60 -10.31 19.21
CA CYS A 39 -1.24 -10.47 18.70
C CYS A 39 -0.77 -9.18 18.03
N LEU A 40 0.54 -9.06 17.77
CA LEU A 40 1.12 -7.88 17.13
C LEU A 40 0.47 -7.55 15.78
N ASP A 41 0.07 -8.55 14.99
CA ASP A 41 -0.63 -8.34 13.71
C ASP A 41 -2.02 -7.70 13.86
N ASP A 42 -2.68 -7.86 15.01
CA ASP A 42 -3.97 -7.23 15.28
C ASP A 42 -3.80 -5.72 15.50
N TYR A 43 -2.76 -5.29 16.23
CA TYR A 43 -2.42 -3.88 16.44
C TYR A 43 -1.89 -3.22 15.16
N LEU A 44 -1.03 -3.91 14.42
CA LEU A 44 -0.51 -3.41 13.14
C LEU A 44 -1.62 -3.23 12.10
N MET A 45 -2.70 -4.01 12.16
CA MET A 45 -3.85 -3.79 11.27
C MET A 45 -4.59 -2.50 11.59
N VAL A 46 -4.72 -2.13 12.87
CA VAL A 46 -5.27 -0.83 13.26
C VAL A 46 -4.35 0.29 12.78
N LEU A 47 -3.03 0.14 12.95
CA LEU A 47 -2.05 1.09 12.44
C LEU A 47 -2.13 1.23 10.92
N ALA A 48 -2.24 0.13 10.17
CA ALA A 48 -2.41 0.16 8.72
C ALA A 48 -3.69 0.92 8.32
N LEU A 49 -4.80 0.71 9.04
CA LEU A 49 -6.05 1.45 8.79
C LEU A 49 -5.90 2.96 9.08
N THR A 50 -5.12 3.35 10.09
CA THR A 50 -4.86 4.78 10.35
C THR A 50 -4.05 5.43 9.22
N PHE A 51 -3.05 4.73 8.69
CA PHE A 51 -2.30 5.22 7.53
C PHE A 51 -3.16 5.22 6.26
N ASP A 52 -4.06 4.26 6.11
CA ASP A 52 -4.98 4.19 4.97
C ASP A 52 -6.01 5.34 5.00
N ALA A 53 -6.49 5.71 6.19
CA ALA A 53 -7.32 6.89 6.39
C ALA A 53 -6.57 8.18 5.99
N ALA A 54 -5.30 8.29 6.39
CA ALA A 54 -4.45 9.42 6.00
C ALA A 54 -4.22 9.44 4.48
N LEU A 55 -3.96 8.30 3.84
CA LEU A 55 -3.77 8.17 2.41
C LEU A 55 -5.02 8.61 1.62
N ASN A 56 -6.21 8.12 1.99
CA ASN A 56 -7.47 8.49 1.35
C ASN A 56 -7.77 9.99 1.53
N THR A 57 -7.47 10.54 2.70
CA THR A 57 -7.62 11.99 2.98
C THR A 57 -6.67 12.83 2.13
N LEU A 58 -5.39 12.43 2.01
CA LEU A 58 -4.41 13.11 1.16
C LEU A 58 -4.77 13.00 -0.32
N ALA A 59 -5.27 11.85 -0.77
CA ALA A 59 -5.79 11.69 -2.12
C ALA A 59 -7.00 12.62 -2.37
N HIS A 60 -7.87 12.80 -1.37
CA HIS A 60 -8.97 13.76 -1.44
C HIS A 60 -8.48 15.20 -1.63
N PHE A 61 -7.52 15.66 -0.84
CA PHE A 61 -6.93 16.98 -1.02
C PHE A 61 -6.19 17.11 -2.35
N MET A 62 -5.52 16.05 -2.81
CA MET A 62 -4.83 16.06 -4.11
C MET A 62 -5.81 16.25 -5.27
N MET A 63 -7.06 15.79 -5.17
CA MET A 63 -8.06 16.07 -6.19
C MET A 63 -8.51 17.52 -6.24
N GLN A 64 -8.50 18.21 -5.10
CA GLN A 64 -8.84 19.63 -5.04
C GLN A 64 -7.71 20.48 -5.63
N VAL A 65 -6.46 20.10 -5.35
CA VAL A 65 -5.28 20.82 -5.87
C VAL A 65 -4.98 20.46 -7.33
N GLY A 66 -5.05 19.18 -7.70
CA GLY A 66 -4.96 18.66 -9.05
C GLY A 66 -3.57 18.60 -9.69
N VAL A 67 -2.63 19.44 -9.23
CA VAL A 67 -1.32 19.64 -9.87
C VAL A 67 -0.15 19.51 -8.90
N THR A 68 1.01 19.07 -9.40
CA THR A 68 2.29 19.08 -8.66
C THR A 68 3.30 20.02 -9.36
N ASN A 69 4.52 20.12 -8.85
CA ASN A 69 5.65 20.80 -9.52
C ASN A 69 6.27 19.98 -10.68
N SER A 70 5.66 18.87 -11.07
CA SER A 70 6.16 17.92 -12.07
C SER A 70 5.37 18.03 -13.38
N LYS A 71 5.85 17.35 -14.44
CA LYS A 71 5.12 17.19 -15.71
C LYS A 71 4.73 18.52 -16.37
N ILE A 72 5.60 19.53 -16.27
CA ILE A 72 5.46 20.84 -16.90
C ILE A 72 6.76 21.21 -17.61
N ASP A 73 6.63 21.79 -18.81
CA ASP A 73 7.74 22.29 -19.60
C ASP A 73 8.28 23.64 -19.07
N MET A 74 9.47 24.03 -19.54
CA MET A 74 10.15 25.22 -19.04
C MET A 74 9.41 26.52 -19.37
N ALA A 75 8.78 26.62 -20.55
CA ALA A 75 8.02 27.81 -20.93
C ALA A 75 6.80 28.00 -20.02
N THR A 76 6.05 26.93 -19.74
CA THR A 76 4.95 26.98 -18.77
C THR A 76 5.45 27.32 -17.36
N ARG A 77 6.59 26.78 -16.92
CA ARG A 77 7.19 27.07 -15.60
C ARG A 77 7.51 28.56 -15.41
N GLU A 78 8.07 29.20 -16.44
CA GLU A 78 8.42 30.63 -16.42
C GLU A 78 7.18 31.53 -16.39
N ALA A 79 6.11 31.10 -17.06
CA ALA A 79 4.85 31.84 -17.14
C ALA A 79 3.94 31.69 -15.90
N LEU A 80 4.32 30.87 -14.91
CA LEU A 80 3.49 30.64 -13.73
C LEU A 80 3.28 31.92 -12.91
N THR A 81 2.02 32.20 -12.59
CA THR A 81 1.64 33.20 -11.60
C THR A 81 2.05 32.77 -10.20
N GLU A 82 2.14 33.71 -9.26
CA GLU A 82 2.50 33.38 -7.87
C GLU A 82 1.48 32.44 -7.21
N ALA A 83 0.19 32.62 -7.52
CA ALA A 83 -0.87 31.73 -7.04
C ALA A 83 -0.68 30.28 -7.52
N GLU A 84 -0.34 30.08 -8.80
CA GLU A 84 -0.08 28.75 -9.36
C GLU A 84 1.19 28.11 -8.78
N LYS A 85 2.23 28.91 -8.51
CA LYS A 85 3.45 28.42 -7.84
C LYS A 85 3.11 27.87 -6.45
N ILE A 86 2.32 28.60 -5.67
CA ILE A 86 1.86 28.19 -4.33
C ILE A 86 0.98 26.94 -4.42
N GLN A 87 0.05 26.88 -5.36
CA GLN A 87 -0.82 25.72 -5.58
C GLN A 87 -0.01 24.46 -5.89
N ARG A 88 0.96 24.56 -6.82
CA ARG A 88 1.84 23.44 -7.18
C ARG A 88 2.76 23.01 -6.04
N ALA A 89 3.31 23.96 -5.28
CA ALA A 89 4.09 23.66 -4.09
C ALA A 89 3.25 22.91 -3.04
N THR A 90 1.99 23.31 -2.86
CA THR A 90 1.03 22.63 -1.99
C THR A 90 0.72 21.22 -2.49
N GLY A 91 0.48 21.06 -3.79
CA GLY A 91 0.25 19.76 -4.40
C GLY A 91 1.46 18.83 -4.28
N SER A 92 2.68 19.31 -4.48
CA SER A 92 3.91 18.53 -4.26
C SER A 92 4.08 18.07 -2.81
N LYS A 93 3.69 18.91 -1.83
CA LYS A 93 3.70 18.53 -0.40
C LYS A 93 2.69 17.42 -0.13
N ILE A 94 1.44 17.59 -0.57
CA ILE A 94 0.38 16.57 -0.44
C ILE A 94 0.82 15.26 -1.11
N TRP A 95 1.41 15.35 -2.30
CA TRP A 95 1.90 14.22 -3.07
C TRP A 95 2.97 13.43 -2.33
N MET A 96 3.98 14.13 -1.79
CA MET A 96 5.06 13.49 -1.04
C MET A 96 4.56 12.88 0.27
N SER A 97 3.65 13.56 0.98
CA SER A 97 2.94 12.98 2.11
C SER A 97 2.14 11.73 1.71
N GLY A 98 1.52 11.74 0.53
CA GLY A 98 0.82 10.60 -0.07
C GLY A 98 1.75 9.41 -0.32
N TRP A 99 2.95 9.64 -0.83
CA TRP A 99 3.96 8.59 -1.01
C TRP A 99 4.41 7.96 0.31
N CYS A 100 4.71 8.79 1.31
CA CYS A 100 5.11 8.32 2.63
C CYS A 100 3.99 7.52 3.30
N THR A 101 2.74 8.00 3.24
CA THR A 101 1.59 7.29 3.82
C THR A 101 1.26 6.01 3.06
N TYR A 102 1.30 6.01 1.72
CA TYR A 102 1.17 4.78 0.92
C TYR A 102 2.23 3.74 1.29
N ALA A 103 3.50 4.13 1.39
CA ALA A 103 4.57 3.23 1.81
C ALA A 103 4.31 2.71 3.24
N ALA A 104 3.83 3.57 4.15
CA ALA A 104 3.47 3.14 5.50
C ALA A 104 2.35 2.08 5.49
N VAL A 105 1.29 2.26 4.71
CA VAL A 105 0.20 1.27 4.58
C VAL A 105 0.73 -0.06 4.05
N VAL A 106 1.37 -0.04 2.88
CA VAL A 106 1.80 -1.24 2.15
C VAL A 106 2.78 -2.06 2.99
N TRP A 107 3.80 -1.43 3.58
CA TRP A 107 4.77 -2.16 4.39
C TRP A 107 4.20 -2.64 5.72
N THR A 108 3.28 -1.89 6.33
CA THR A 108 2.58 -2.37 7.54
C THR A 108 1.73 -3.60 7.24
N LEU A 109 1.02 -3.63 6.11
CA LEU A 109 0.24 -4.80 5.68
C LEU A 109 1.14 -6.01 5.38
N LYS A 110 2.32 -5.81 4.78
CA LYS A 110 3.31 -6.89 4.60
C LYS A 110 3.80 -7.44 5.93
N PHE A 111 4.12 -6.58 6.90
CA PHE A 111 4.48 -7.03 8.25
C PHE A 111 3.35 -7.79 8.93
N CYS A 112 2.10 -7.34 8.79
CA CYS A 112 0.93 -8.09 9.28
C CYS A 112 0.89 -9.51 8.70
N MET A 113 1.14 -9.65 7.39
CA MET A 113 1.17 -10.96 6.72
C MET A 113 2.33 -11.84 7.19
N VAL A 114 3.54 -11.29 7.31
CA VAL A 114 4.72 -12.04 7.79
C VAL A 114 4.50 -12.54 9.21
N ILE A 115 3.98 -11.70 10.11
CA ILE A 115 3.68 -12.07 11.50
C ILE A 115 2.56 -13.13 11.54
N PHE A 116 1.53 -12.98 10.70
CA PHE A 116 0.49 -13.99 10.56
C PHE A 116 1.06 -15.35 10.12
N PHE A 117 1.93 -15.37 9.10
CA PHE A 117 2.58 -16.59 8.65
C PHE A 117 3.47 -17.17 9.75
N ASN A 118 4.21 -16.35 10.49
CA ASN A 118 4.99 -16.81 11.66
C ASN A 118 4.11 -17.57 12.65
N ARG A 119 2.92 -17.03 12.96
CA ARG A 119 1.97 -17.64 13.89
C ARG A 119 1.40 -18.95 13.37
N VAL A 120 0.94 -18.98 12.12
CA VAL A 120 0.30 -20.17 11.51
C VAL A 120 1.30 -21.30 11.29
N MET A 121 2.54 -20.95 10.95
CA MET A 121 3.58 -21.89 10.53
C MET A 121 4.56 -22.19 11.66
N ASN A 122 4.29 -21.75 12.90
CA ASN A 122 5.24 -21.78 14.02
C ASN A 122 5.84 -23.18 14.26
N SER A 123 5.07 -24.24 14.05
CA SER A 123 5.47 -25.64 14.24
C SER A 123 6.25 -26.27 13.08
N LEU A 124 6.45 -25.55 11.96
CA LEU A 124 7.15 -26.08 10.79
C LEU A 124 8.65 -25.79 10.84
N HIS A 125 9.48 -26.73 10.38
CA HIS A 125 10.95 -26.61 10.27
C HIS A 125 11.42 -25.56 9.23
N ARG A 126 10.56 -24.61 8.85
CA ARG A 126 10.79 -23.59 7.81
C ARG A 126 10.80 -22.16 8.35
N GLN A 127 11.00 -21.99 9.67
CA GLN A 127 11.06 -20.68 10.34
C GLN A 127 12.05 -19.69 9.72
N ASN A 128 13.15 -20.21 9.17
CA ASN A 128 14.16 -19.37 8.53
C ASN A 128 13.59 -18.56 7.36
N LEU A 129 12.65 -19.11 6.57
CA LEU A 129 12.02 -18.39 5.45
C LEU A 129 11.22 -17.18 5.94
N ILE A 130 10.52 -17.32 7.07
CA ILE A 130 9.72 -16.24 7.66
C ILE A 130 10.62 -15.17 8.27
N ARG A 131 11.73 -15.57 8.89
CA ARG A 131 12.75 -14.64 9.41
C ARG A 131 13.38 -13.81 8.28
N TRP A 132 13.71 -14.44 7.16
CA TRP A 132 14.18 -13.72 5.97
C TRP A 132 13.10 -12.79 5.40
N ALA A 133 11.84 -13.21 5.39
CA ALA A 133 10.73 -12.37 4.95
C ALA A 133 10.62 -11.08 5.78
N PHE A 134 10.80 -11.20 7.10
CA PHE A 134 10.78 -10.07 8.01
C PHE A 134 11.89 -9.07 7.68
N TRP A 135 13.13 -9.55 7.51
CA TRP A 135 14.27 -8.68 7.16
C TRP A 135 14.14 -8.06 5.77
N ILE A 136 13.75 -8.84 4.76
CA ILE A 136 13.54 -8.35 3.39
C ILE A 136 12.45 -7.26 3.37
N THR A 137 11.35 -7.47 4.09
CA THR A 137 10.27 -6.48 4.22
C THR A 137 10.76 -5.21 4.89
N GLY A 138 11.48 -5.33 6.01
CA GLY A 138 12.01 -4.16 6.72
C GLY A 138 13.03 -3.36 5.90
N ILE A 139 14.01 -4.05 5.32
CA ILE A 139 15.06 -3.42 4.51
C ILE A 139 14.45 -2.76 3.27
N SER A 140 13.54 -3.44 2.56
CA SER A 140 12.89 -2.85 1.38
C SER A 140 12.08 -1.60 1.72
N GLY A 141 11.43 -1.55 2.89
CA GLY A 141 10.69 -0.36 3.33
C GLY A 141 11.62 0.80 3.66
N ILE A 142 12.70 0.53 4.40
CA ILE A 142 13.73 1.52 4.69
C ILE A 142 14.32 2.07 3.39
N CYS A 143 14.64 1.22 2.41
CA CYS A 143 15.15 1.65 1.11
C CYS A 143 14.18 2.59 0.37
N VAL A 144 12.87 2.33 0.42
CA VAL A 144 11.87 3.21 -0.21
C VAL A 144 11.83 4.58 0.45
N TYR A 145 11.85 4.66 1.78
CA TYR A 145 11.95 5.94 2.47
C TYR A 145 13.26 6.67 2.17
N MET A 146 14.38 5.94 2.13
CA MET A 146 15.67 6.52 1.73
C MET A 146 15.60 7.12 0.32
N VAL A 147 14.93 6.45 -0.63
CA VAL A 147 14.74 6.99 -1.99
C VAL A 147 13.97 8.32 -1.93
N PHE A 148 12.88 8.42 -1.17
CA PHE A 148 12.10 9.66 -1.08
C PHE A 148 12.91 10.84 -0.56
N TRP A 149 13.77 10.62 0.43
CA TRP A 149 14.52 11.69 1.09
C TRP A 149 15.91 11.97 0.51
N LEU A 150 16.54 11.00 -0.15
CA LEU A 150 17.91 11.12 -0.67
C LEU A 150 17.99 11.42 -2.17
N THR A 151 16.90 11.24 -2.93
CA THR A 151 16.92 11.49 -4.39
C THR A 151 17.11 12.98 -4.74
N CYS A 152 16.62 13.87 -3.88
CA CYS A 152 16.71 15.32 -4.08
C CYS A 152 17.37 16.00 -2.88
N THR A 153 18.54 16.61 -3.10
CA THR A 153 19.26 17.40 -2.09
C THR A 153 19.53 18.82 -2.60
N PRO A 154 19.17 19.87 -1.84
CA PRO A 154 18.37 19.88 -0.61
C PRO A 154 16.88 19.54 -0.83
N THR A 155 16.25 18.92 0.17
CA THR A 155 14.87 18.36 0.08
C THR A 155 13.78 19.41 -0.16
N TYR A 156 13.99 20.67 0.23
CA TYR A 156 13.01 21.73 -0.02
C TYR A 156 12.75 21.95 -1.53
N LYS A 157 13.72 21.62 -2.39
CA LYS A 157 13.57 21.72 -3.86
C LYS A 157 12.47 20.81 -4.40
N LEU A 158 12.14 19.74 -3.67
CA LEU A 158 11.05 18.84 -4.01
C LEU A 158 9.68 19.56 -4.03
N PHE A 159 9.55 20.65 -3.28
CA PHE A 159 8.33 21.46 -3.19
C PHE A 159 8.44 22.77 -3.98
N GLN A 160 9.55 22.99 -4.67
CA GLN A 160 9.81 24.20 -5.43
C GLN A 160 9.31 24.06 -6.87
N SER A 161 8.53 25.04 -7.32
CA SER A 161 8.04 25.11 -8.71
C SER A 161 8.96 25.94 -9.61
N TRP A 162 9.39 27.10 -9.10
CA TRP A 162 10.29 28.05 -9.76
C TRP A 162 11.29 28.64 -8.75
N PRO A 163 12.58 28.87 -9.09
CA PRO A 163 13.27 28.44 -10.32
C PRO A 163 13.26 26.92 -10.48
N TYR A 164 13.58 26.41 -11.68
CA TYR A 164 13.53 24.97 -11.96
C TYR A 164 14.37 24.15 -10.95
N PRO A 165 13.76 23.19 -10.21
CA PRO A 165 14.47 22.45 -9.15
C PRO A 165 15.40 21.34 -9.69
N GLY A 166 15.30 21.01 -10.98
CA GLY A 166 16.03 19.92 -11.62
C GLY A 166 15.19 18.64 -11.74
N ALA A 167 15.54 17.79 -12.71
CA ALA A 167 14.74 16.60 -13.09
C ALA A 167 14.60 15.55 -11.96
N ARG A 168 15.51 15.54 -10.99
CA ARG A 168 15.48 14.62 -9.84
C ARG A 168 14.65 15.16 -8.66
N CYS A 169 14.28 16.42 -8.69
CA CYS A 169 13.61 17.13 -7.61
C CYS A 169 12.15 17.46 -7.94
N GLU A 170 11.55 16.74 -8.88
CA GLU A 170 10.12 16.79 -9.13
C GLU A 170 9.39 15.84 -8.15
N ALA A 171 8.14 16.14 -7.80
CA ALA A 171 7.34 15.28 -6.93
C ALA A 171 6.98 13.94 -7.59
N GLU A 172 6.94 13.89 -8.92
CA GLU A 172 6.62 12.71 -9.74
C GLU A 172 7.84 12.32 -10.59
N THR A 173 8.81 11.65 -9.97
CA THR A 173 10.00 11.17 -10.69
C THR A 173 9.91 9.68 -11.02
N PRO A 174 10.48 9.25 -12.16
CA PRO A 174 10.61 7.83 -12.47
C PRO A 174 11.37 7.04 -11.40
N VAL A 175 12.31 7.69 -10.71
CA VAL A 175 13.05 7.10 -9.59
C VAL A 175 12.09 6.66 -8.47
N PHE A 176 11.16 7.53 -8.05
CA PHE A 176 10.18 7.17 -7.03
C PHE A 176 9.28 6.01 -7.46
N TYR A 177 8.76 6.06 -8.69
CA TYR A 177 7.88 5.02 -9.21
C TYR A 177 8.57 3.66 -9.35
N ILE A 178 9.70 3.62 -10.05
CA ILE A 178 10.40 2.38 -10.40
C ILE A 178 11.03 1.76 -9.14
N SER A 179 11.73 2.55 -8.31
CA SER A 179 12.34 1.99 -7.10
C SER A 179 11.29 1.46 -6.14
N THR A 180 10.18 2.19 -5.92
CA THR A 180 9.10 1.71 -5.05
C THR A 180 8.47 0.44 -5.63
N LEU A 181 8.23 0.37 -6.95
CA LEU A 181 7.70 -0.82 -7.60
C LEU A 181 8.63 -2.03 -7.39
N CYS A 182 9.94 -1.88 -7.64
CA CYS A 182 10.90 -2.96 -7.52
C CYS A 182 10.92 -3.54 -6.09
N PHE A 183 11.03 -2.68 -5.08
CA PHE A 183 11.03 -3.12 -3.67
C PHE A 183 9.68 -3.71 -3.23
N ASN A 184 8.57 -3.14 -3.71
CA ASN A 184 7.23 -3.64 -3.40
C ASN A 184 7.01 -5.04 -4.00
N VAL A 185 7.22 -5.19 -5.31
CA VAL A 185 7.00 -6.46 -6.03
C VAL A 185 7.96 -7.55 -5.57
N ALA A 186 9.25 -7.23 -5.39
CA ALA A 186 10.23 -8.22 -4.93
C ALA A 186 9.88 -8.78 -3.54
N SER A 187 9.46 -7.92 -2.62
CA SER A 187 9.02 -8.37 -1.29
C SER A 187 7.70 -9.15 -1.33
N ASP A 188 6.75 -8.79 -2.20
CA ASP A 188 5.51 -9.56 -2.37
C ASP A 188 5.74 -10.96 -2.93
N ILE A 189 6.58 -11.07 -3.98
CA ILE A 189 6.95 -12.38 -4.55
C ILE A 189 7.56 -13.27 -3.46
N TYR A 190 8.44 -12.71 -2.62
CA TYR A 190 9.03 -13.45 -1.52
C TYR A 190 7.97 -13.91 -0.51
N ILE A 191 7.10 -13.01 -0.04
CA ILE A 191 6.05 -13.34 0.94
C ILE A 191 5.09 -14.40 0.39
N ILE A 192 4.66 -14.24 -0.85
CA ILE A 192 3.78 -15.21 -1.54
C ILE A 192 4.48 -16.56 -1.69
N SER A 193 5.81 -16.61 -1.84
CA SER A 193 6.51 -17.89 -1.96
C SER A 193 6.49 -18.74 -0.66
N ILE A 194 6.25 -18.13 0.51
CA ILE A 194 6.39 -18.80 1.82
C ILE A 194 5.44 -19.99 1.99
N PRO A 195 4.12 -19.88 1.74
CA PRO A 195 3.23 -21.02 1.94
C PRO A 195 3.22 -22.02 0.76
N LEU A 196 3.81 -21.71 -0.41
CA LEU A 196 3.77 -22.61 -1.60
C LEU A 196 4.35 -24.00 -1.33
N PRO A 197 5.56 -24.15 -0.75
CA PRO A 197 6.14 -25.47 -0.54
C PRO A 197 5.31 -26.30 0.44
N VAL A 198 4.72 -25.63 1.44
CA VAL A 198 3.89 -26.30 2.45
C VAL A 198 2.60 -26.79 1.81
N LEU A 199 2.00 -26.00 0.92
CA LEU A 199 0.81 -26.42 0.16
C LEU A 199 1.05 -27.58 -0.78
N TRP A 200 2.22 -27.65 -1.41
CA TRP A 200 2.57 -28.79 -2.26
C TRP A 200 2.79 -30.07 -1.46
N SER A 201 3.35 -29.97 -0.26
CA SER A 201 3.52 -31.13 0.63
C SER A 201 2.23 -31.57 1.33
N ALA A 202 1.28 -30.65 1.54
CA ALA A 202 0.09 -30.92 2.35
C ALA A 202 -1.05 -31.56 1.55
N ARG A 203 -1.49 -32.76 1.97
CA ARG A 203 -2.71 -33.42 1.47
C ARG A 203 -3.97 -32.75 2.05
N LEU A 204 -4.28 -31.55 1.58
CA LEU A 204 -5.45 -30.80 2.05
C LEU A 204 -6.73 -31.21 1.30
N PRO A 205 -7.90 -31.20 1.96
CA PRO A 205 -9.18 -31.38 1.28
C PRO A 205 -9.41 -30.27 0.25
N PRO A 206 -10.09 -30.55 -0.88
CA PRO A 206 -10.16 -29.66 -2.04
C PRO A 206 -10.72 -28.27 -1.70
N ARG A 207 -11.67 -28.17 -0.77
CA ARG A 207 -12.20 -26.86 -0.30
C ARG A 207 -11.14 -25.99 0.38
N ARG A 208 -10.25 -26.57 1.18
CA ARG A 208 -9.14 -25.82 1.83
C ARG A 208 -8.10 -25.43 0.78
N LYS A 209 -7.80 -26.33 -0.16
CA LYS A 209 -6.88 -26.06 -1.27
C LYS A 209 -7.36 -24.89 -2.14
N PHE A 210 -8.65 -24.84 -2.47
CA PHE A 210 -9.27 -23.73 -3.22
C PHE A 210 -9.19 -22.39 -2.49
N MET A 211 -9.54 -22.34 -1.20
CA MET A 211 -9.45 -21.09 -0.43
C MET A 211 -8.03 -20.54 -0.35
N ILE A 212 -7.04 -21.43 -0.28
CA ILE A 212 -5.65 -21.01 -0.27
C ILE A 212 -5.25 -20.53 -1.66
N LEU A 213 -5.61 -21.24 -2.73
CA LEU A 213 -5.38 -20.76 -4.11
C LEU A 213 -5.96 -19.34 -4.33
N LEU A 214 -7.15 -19.06 -3.81
CA LEU A 214 -7.79 -17.75 -3.89
C LEU A 214 -6.99 -16.67 -3.14
N LEU A 215 -6.48 -16.98 -1.95
CA LEU A 215 -5.61 -16.06 -1.18
C LEU A 215 -4.33 -15.71 -1.95
N PHE A 216 -3.73 -16.71 -2.59
CA PHE A 216 -2.54 -16.54 -3.43
C PHE A 216 -2.82 -15.73 -4.70
N GLY A 217 -3.97 -15.98 -5.34
CA GLY A 217 -4.45 -15.19 -6.46
C GLY A 217 -4.61 -13.72 -6.09
N GLY A 218 -5.07 -13.44 -4.87
CA GLY A 218 -5.09 -12.09 -4.32
C GLY A 218 -3.71 -11.43 -4.29
N GLY A 219 -2.69 -12.13 -3.79
CA GLY A 219 -1.32 -11.60 -3.78
C GLY A 219 -0.81 -11.24 -5.18
N PHE A 220 -1.10 -12.07 -6.18
CA PHE A 220 -0.76 -11.78 -7.57
C PHE A 220 -1.52 -10.56 -8.13
N PHE A 221 -2.79 -10.42 -7.77
CA PHE A 221 -3.58 -9.25 -8.13
C PHE A 221 -2.98 -7.94 -7.56
N VAL A 222 -2.52 -7.95 -6.31
CA VAL A 222 -1.86 -6.77 -5.69
C VAL A 222 -0.58 -6.40 -6.44
N ILE A 223 0.21 -7.39 -6.89
CA ILE A 223 1.39 -7.16 -7.73
C ILE A 223 1.01 -6.48 -9.05
N ILE A 224 -0.05 -6.96 -9.72
CA ILE A 224 -0.55 -6.34 -10.96
C ILE A 224 -0.98 -4.89 -10.69
N ALA A 225 -1.73 -4.65 -9.61
CA ALA A 225 -2.16 -3.30 -9.24
C ALA A 225 -0.97 -2.35 -9.00
N ALA A 226 0.09 -2.83 -8.33
CA ALA A 226 1.32 -2.06 -8.14
C ALA A 226 2.01 -1.70 -9.47
N ILE A 227 2.07 -2.66 -10.41
CA ILE A 227 2.62 -2.43 -11.76
C ILE A 227 1.78 -1.38 -12.50
N LEU A 228 0.44 -1.52 -12.49
CA LEU A 228 -0.47 -0.56 -13.11
C LEU A 228 -0.28 0.84 -12.54
N ARG A 229 -0.17 0.98 -11.21
CA ARG A 229 0.09 2.27 -10.56
C ARG A 229 1.40 2.90 -11.03
N CYS A 230 2.46 2.10 -11.18
CA CYS A 230 3.75 2.58 -11.69
C CYS A 230 3.63 3.06 -13.15
N VAL A 231 3.02 2.25 -14.02
CA VAL A 231 2.80 2.61 -15.43
C VAL A 231 1.98 3.89 -15.56
N LEU A 232 0.87 3.99 -14.81
CA LEU A 232 0.03 5.18 -14.80
C LEU A 232 0.74 6.40 -14.20
N GLY A 233 1.58 6.22 -13.18
CA GLY A 233 2.43 7.26 -12.63
C GLY A 233 3.38 7.87 -13.66
N LEU A 234 3.97 7.02 -14.50
CA LEU A 234 4.92 7.41 -15.54
C LEU A 234 4.24 7.99 -16.79
N THR A 235 3.05 7.52 -17.13
CA THR A 235 2.40 7.83 -18.42
C THR A 235 1.23 8.82 -18.32
N SER A 236 0.52 8.85 -17.20
CA SER A 236 -0.65 9.73 -17.06
C SER A 236 -0.19 11.19 -16.90
N PRO A 237 -0.76 12.13 -17.67
CA PRO A 237 -0.48 13.55 -17.47
C PRO A 237 -1.10 14.09 -16.18
N VAL A 238 -2.04 13.34 -15.56
CA VAL A 238 -2.80 13.80 -14.40
C VAL A 238 -2.38 13.04 -13.15
N ALA A 239 -1.76 13.75 -12.20
CA ALA A 239 -1.28 13.21 -10.93
C ALA A 239 -2.38 12.50 -10.13
N THR A 240 -3.62 13.02 -10.16
CA THR A 240 -4.74 12.44 -9.42
C THR A 240 -4.96 10.96 -9.74
N THR A 241 -4.88 10.56 -11.03
CA THR A 241 -5.02 9.16 -11.49
C THR A 241 -4.21 8.18 -10.64
N THR A 242 -2.96 8.52 -10.35
CA THR A 242 -2.05 7.65 -9.62
C THR A 242 -2.39 7.58 -8.14
N ALA A 243 -2.85 8.68 -7.54
CA ALA A 243 -3.37 8.68 -6.17
C ALA A 243 -4.65 7.82 -6.05
N GLN A 244 -5.51 7.83 -7.07
CA GLN A 244 -6.71 6.99 -7.13
C GLN A 244 -6.35 5.50 -7.10
N TRP A 245 -5.38 5.10 -7.92
CA TRP A 245 -4.91 3.72 -7.97
C TRP A 245 -4.19 3.29 -6.69
N ALA A 246 -3.50 4.19 -5.98
CA ALA A 246 -2.91 3.88 -4.68
C ALA A 246 -3.99 3.49 -3.63
N CYS A 247 -5.12 4.19 -3.61
CA CYS A 247 -6.25 3.88 -2.71
C CYS A 247 -6.91 2.53 -3.07
N ARG A 248 -7.07 2.25 -4.38
CA ARG A 248 -7.61 0.95 -4.85
C ARG A 248 -6.68 -0.22 -4.50
N GLU A 249 -5.37 -0.05 -4.71
CA GLU A 249 -4.36 -1.06 -4.41
C GLU A 249 -4.35 -1.40 -2.92
N THR A 250 -4.30 -0.38 -2.05
CA THR A 250 -4.30 -0.54 -0.59
C THR A 250 -5.60 -1.16 -0.08
N PHE A 251 -6.76 -0.76 -0.61
CA PHE A 251 -8.03 -1.40 -0.30
C PHE A 251 -8.02 -2.91 -0.62
N VAL A 252 -7.56 -3.29 -1.82
CA VAL A 252 -7.51 -4.70 -2.20
C VAL A 252 -6.51 -5.48 -1.34
N ALA A 253 -5.37 -4.87 -1.00
CA ALA A 253 -4.42 -5.45 -0.05
C ALA A 253 -5.03 -5.68 1.34
N ILE A 254 -5.86 -4.75 1.85
CA ILE A 254 -6.62 -4.91 3.11
C ILE A 254 -7.60 -6.08 3.00
N VAL A 255 -8.36 -6.18 1.90
CA VAL A 255 -9.33 -7.27 1.69
C VAL A 255 -8.62 -8.63 1.74
N ILE A 256 -7.56 -8.80 0.94
CA ILE A 256 -6.81 -10.05 0.83
C ILE A 256 -6.07 -10.37 2.15
N GLY A 257 -5.48 -9.34 2.77
CA GLY A 257 -4.80 -9.40 4.07
C GLY A 257 -5.64 -9.97 5.20
N ASN A 258 -6.95 -9.71 5.16
CA ASN A 258 -7.86 -10.02 6.24
C ASN A 258 -8.77 -11.23 5.97
N ALA A 259 -8.87 -11.69 4.71
CA ALA A 259 -9.69 -12.84 4.34
C ALA A 259 -9.43 -14.11 5.18
N PRO A 260 -8.18 -14.51 5.50
CA PRO A 260 -7.92 -15.70 6.33
C PRO A 260 -8.43 -15.56 7.76
N MET A 261 -8.41 -14.34 8.32
CA MET A 261 -8.73 -14.07 9.72
C MET A 261 -10.22 -13.94 9.97
N ILE A 262 -10.99 -13.58 8.93
CA ILE A 262 -12.44 -13.43 9.02
C ILE A 262 -13.14 -14.78 8.86
N LYS A 263 -12.52 -15.73 8.14
CA LYS A 263 -13.06 -17.08 7.89
C LYS A 263 -13.63 -17.80 9.14
N PRO A 264 -13.02 -17.74 10.34
CA PRO A 264 -13.55 -18.40 11.53
C PRO A 264 -14.95 -17.94 11.94
N LEU A 265 -15.37 -16.71 11.61
CA LEU A 265 -16.74 -16.24 11.91
C LEU A 265 -17.82 -17.03 11.14
N PHE A 266 -17.47 -17.56 9.97
CA PHE A 266 -18.39 -18.25 9.08
C PHE A 266 -18.26 -19.78 9.13
N SER A 267 -17.35 -20.29 9.96
CA SER A 267 -17.04 -21.72 10.08
C SER A 267 -17.21 -22.16 11.53
N ARG A 268 -18.30 -22.89 11.83
CA ARG A 268 -18.57 -23.47 13.18
C ARG A 268 -17.56 -24.52 13.64
N THR A 269 -16.65 -24.97 12.78
CA THR A 269 -15.69 -26.02 13.14
C THR A 269 -14.44 -25.40 13.76
N SER A 270 -14.37 -25.47 15.09
CA SER A 270 -13.14 -25.24 15.87
C SER A 270 -12.01 -26.11 15.29
N TRP A 271 -10.85 -25.52 15.06
CA TRP A 271 -9.65 -26.26 14.66
C TRP A 271 -9.00 -26.82 15.93
N SER A 272 -9.41 -28.02 16.31
CA SER A 272 -8.59 -28.99 17.04
C SER A 272 -7.84 -29.86 16.03
#